data_AF-A0A8I0M700-F1
#
_entry.id   AF-A0A8I0M700-F1
#
_cell.length_a   1.000
_cell.length_b   1.000
_cell.length_c   1.000
_cell.angle_alpha   90.00
_cell.angle_beta   90.00
_cell.angle_gamma   90.00
#
_symmetry.space_group_name_H-M   'P 1'
#
loop_
_entity.id
_entity.type
_entity.pdbx_description
1 polymer ?
#
loop_
_entity_poly.entity_id
_entity_poly.type
_entity_poly.pdbx_seq_one_letter_code
_entity_poly.pdbx_strand_id
1 'polypeptide(L)' 'MSTYVITKDAATGKWFINHQTPGWITPLSGPHPKRKSAITVARLLAGRRGKVEIK' A
#
# COMPACT_ATOMS: atom_id res chain seq x y z
N MET A 1 -0.34 -8.47 12.89
CA MET A 1 0.64 -7.46 12.41
C MET A 1 0.11 -6.97 11.07
N SER A 2 -0.16 -5.68 10.94
CA SER A 2 -0.82 -5.13 9.73
C SER A 2 0.22 -4.97 8.63
N THR A 3 0.06 -5.71 7.52
CA THR A 3 0.97 -5.63 6.36
C THR A 3 0.29 -4.83 5.26
N TYR A 4 0.95 -3.79 4.77
CA TYR A 4 0.46 -2.97 3.68
C TYR A 4 1.31 -3.22 2.45
N VAL A 5 0.68 -3.55 1.34
CA VAL A 5 1.33 -3.82 0.07
C VAL A 5 1.05 -2.65 -0.85
N ILE A 6 2.12 -2.06 -1.38
CA ILE A 6 2.04 -1.02 -2.38
C ILE A 6 2.30 -1.67 -3.73
N THR A 7 1.35 -1.55 -4.66
CA THR A 7 1.49 -2.05 -6.04
C THR A 7 1.44 -0.91 -7.03
N LYS A 8 2.26 -0.97 -8.07
CA LYS A 8 2.15 -0.07 -9.22
C LYS A 8 1.23 -0.69 -10.26
N ASP A 9 0.18 0.02 -10.63
CA ASP A 9 -0.63 -0.37 -11.78
C ASP A 9 0.14 -0.10 -13.08
N ALA A 10 0.28 -1.13 -13.91
CA ALA A 10 1.00 -1.06 -15.17
C ALA A 10 0.23 -0.25 -16.22
N ALA A 11 -1.10 -0.23 -16.16
CA ALA A 11 -1.93 0.48 -17.14
C ALA A 11 -1.89 1.99 -16.92
N THR A 12 -2.01 2.42 -15.66
CA THR A 12 -2.10 3.85 -15.33
C THR A 12 -0.81 4.45 -14.77
N GLY A 13 0.18 3.62 -14.45
CA GLY A 13 1.43 4.02 -13.82
C GLY A 13 1.28 4.51 -12.37
N LYS A 14 0.07 4.45 -11.82
CA LYS A 14 -0.29 4.95 -10.49
C LYS A 14 -0.05 3.89 -9.42
N TRP A 15 0.16 4.36 -8.20
CA TRP A 15 0.43 3.51 -7.04
C TRP A 15 -0.84 3.29 -6.23
N PHE A 16 -1.05 2.05 -5.84
CA PHE A 16 -2.18 1.59 -5.04
C PHE A 16 -1.66 0.98 -3.75
N ILE A 17 -2.45 1.09 -2.68
CA ILE A 17 -2.14 0.57 -1.35
C ILE A 17 -3.23 -0.43 -1.00
N ASN A 18 -2.80 -1.63 -0.70
CA ASN A 18 -3.64 -2.73 -0.26
C ASN A 18 -3.23 -3.14 1.15
N HIS A 19 -4.19 -3.51 1.98
CA HIS A 19 -3.90 -4.17 3.26
C HIS A 19 -3.95 -5.68 3.07
N GLN A 20 -2.85 -6.33 3.43
CA GLN A 20 -2.70 -7.76 3.39
C GLN A 20 -2.93 -8.32 4.79
N THR A 21 -4.04 -9.03 4.92
CA THR A 21 -4.35 -9.93 6.04
C THR A 21 -4.19 -11.37 5.57
N PRO A 22 -3.87 -12.33 6.46
CA PRO A 22 -3.82 -13.73 6.07
C PRO A 22 -5.15 -14.16 5.43
N GLY A 23 -5.09 -14.62 4.17
CA GLY A 23 -6.26 -15.06 3.40
C GLY A 23 -7.10 -13.95 2.75
N TRP A 24 -6.76 -12.66 2.92
CA TRP A 24 -7.55 -11.58 2.35
C TRP A 24 -6.73 -10.32 2.02
N ILE A 25 -6.96 -9.76 0.84
CA ILE A 25 -6.34 -8.50 0.40
C ILE A 25 -7.45 -7.45 0.28
N THR A 26 -7.40 -6.41 1.11
CA THR A 26 -8.36 -5.31 1.05
C THR A 26 -7.73 -4.13 0.32
N PRO A 27 -8.29 -3.67 -0.82
CA PRO A 27 -7.88 -2.41 -1.42
C PRO A 27 -8.27 -1.25 -0.50
N LEU A 28 -7.28 -0.44 -0.11
CA LEU A 28 -7.50 0.66 0.85
C LEU A 28 -7.41 2.03 0.20
N SER A 29 -6.47 2.23 -0.71
CA SER A 29 -6.22 3.56 -1.26
C SER A 29 -5.62 3.48 -2.65
N GLY A 30 -6.10 4.37 -3.51
CA GLY A 30 -5.50 4.69 -4.80
C GLY A 30 -6.41 5.58 -5.64
N PRO A 31 -5.89 6.20 -6.71
CA PRO A 31 -4.51 6.13 -7.18
C PRO A 31 -3.60 7.28 -6.73
N HIS A 32 -2.38 6.94 -6.31
CA HIS A 32 -1.32 7.92 -5.98
C HIS A 32 -0.35 8.11 -7.17
N PRO A 33 -0.03 9.35 -7.57
CA PRO A 33 0.86 9.60 -8.71
C PRO A 33 2.34 9.33 -8.40
N LYS A 34 2.75 9.46 -7.13
CA LYS A 34 4.16 9.33 -6.72
C LYS A 34 4.34 8.18 -5.74
N ARG A 35 5.37 7.36 -5.95
CA ARG A 35 5.77 6.27 -5.05
C ARG A 35 5.94 6.74 -3.60
N LYS A 36 6.62 7.89 -3.41
CA LYS A 36 6.85 8.47 -2.08
C LYS A 36 5.53 8.77 -1.34
N SER A 37 4.52 9.31 -2.03
CA SER A 37 3.23 9.60 -1.41
C SER A 37 2.53 8.32 -0.94
N ALA A 38 2.54 7.28 -1.77
CA ALA A 38 1.96 5.98 -1.41
C ALA A 38 2.69 5.34 -0.22
N ILE A 39 4.01 5.44 -0.16
CA ILE A 39 4.80 4.95 0.98
C ILE A 39 4.46 5.70 2.27
N THR A 40 4.36 7.03 2.21
CA THR A 40 4.01 7.84 3.39
C THR A 40 2.63 7.45 3.91
N VAL A 41 1.63 7.33 3.03
CA VAL A 41 0.28 6.92 3.42
C VAL A 41 0.27 5.49 3.97
N ALA A 42 0.94 4.54 3.32
CA ALA A 42 1.04 3.17 3.80
C ALA A 42 1.72 3.07 5.17
N ARG A 43 2.79 3.85 5.41
CA ARG A 43 3.46 3.92 6.73
C ARG A 43 2.55 4.54 7.80
N LEU A 44 1.78 5.55 7.44
CA LEU A 44 0.86 6.20 8.36
C LEU A 44 -0.26 5.23 8.78
N LEU A 45 -0.77 4.44 7.84
CA LEU A 45 -1.76 3.38 8.10
C LEU A 45 -1.17 2.19 8.87
N ALA A 46 0.07 1.80 8.55
CA ALA A 46 0.78 0.73 9.23
C ALA A 46 1.07 1.02 10.72
N GLY A 47 1.19 2.29 11.09
CA GLY A 47 1.55 2.70 12.44
C GLY A 47 2.95 2.19 12.85
N ARG A 48 3.23 2.20 14.16
CA ARG A 48 4.58 1.93 14.69
C ARG A 48 5.10 0.50 14.48
N ARG A 49 4.20 -0.49 14.34
CA ARG A 49 4.53 -1.92 14.25
C ARG A 49 4.08 -2.59 12.95
N GLY A 50 3.47 -1.85 12.02
CA GLY A 50 3.03 -2.41 10.75
C GLY A 50 4.18 -2.53 9.76
N LYS A 51 4.03 -3.46 8.81
CA LYS A 51 5.01 -3.73 7.76
C LYS A 51 4.50 -3.13 6.46
N VAL A 52 5.40 -2.51 5.68
CA VAL A 52 5.09 -2.03 4.33
C VAL A 52 5.94 -2.80 3.32
N GLU A 53 5.30 -3.45 2.37
CA GLU A 53 5.93 -4.18 1.27
C GLU A 53 5.62 -3.47 -0.05
N ILE A 54 6.60 -3.45 -0.96
CA ILE A 54 6.45 -2.82 -2.27
C ILE A 54 6.60 -3.93 -3.31
N LYS A 55 5.58 -4.09 -4.14
CA LYS A 55 5.52 -5.05 -5.24
C LYS A 55 5.42 -4.34 -6.58
#